data_AF-A0A7L3UWB1-F1
#
_entry.id   AF-A0A7L3UWB1-F1
#
_cell.length_a   1.000
_cell.length_b   1.000
_cell.length_c   1.000
_cell.angle_alpha   90.00
_cell.angle_beta   90.00
_cell.angle_gamma   90.00
#
_symmetry.space_group_name_H-M   'P 1'
#
loop_
_entity.id
_entity.type
_entity.pdbx_description
1 polymer ?
#
loop_
_entity_poly.entity_id
_entity_poly.type
_entity_poly.pdbx_seq_one_letter_code
_entity_poly.pdbx_strand_id
1 'polypeptide(L)'
;MKTSNALLFILVLLYINASTQWPTHTVCKEDNLEIYYKSCDPQQDFALSIDHCPDIATHTFNIRAATVLGHSIEELHIKLDMIVNGKTVLTYTETLCGPGHSKLIFCGKKKGEHLYYEGPVTLGIKEIPQGDYTISAKLTNQDHVIVACADFTVKNYLDY
;
A
#
# COMPACT_ATOMS: atom_id res chain seq x y z
N MET A 1 -5.33 52.56 -2.55
CA MET A 1 -4.52 51.32 -2.57
C MET A 1 -5.25 50.30 -3.43
N LYS A 2 -4.76 50.00 -4.64
CA LYS A 2 -5.30 48.91 -5.48
C LYS A 2 -4.78 47.60 -4.89
N THR A 3 -5.59 46.91 -4.11
CA THR A 3 -5.33 45.51 -3.75
C THR A 3 -5.22 44.71 -5.03
N SER A 4 -4.03 44.21 -5.31
CA SER A 4 -3.74 43.51 -6.56
C SER A 4 -4.59 42.24 -6.62
N ASN A 5 -5.57 42.19 -7.53
CA ASN A 5 -6.37 40.99 -7.80
C ASN A 5 -5.50 39.77 -8.15
N ALA A 6 -4.26 39.99 -8.61
CA ALA A 6 -3.28 38.93 -8.83
C ALA A 6 -2.87 38.21 -7.54
N LEU A 7 -2.74 38.93 -6.42
CA LEU A 7 -2.41 38.33 -5.11
C LEU A 7 -3.54 37.42 -4.63
N LEU A 8 -4.79 37.83 -4.84
CA LEU A 8 -5.97 37.02 -4.53
C LEU A 8 -6.02 35.76 -5.41
N PHE A 9 -5.75 35.91 -6.72
CA PHE A 9 -5.68 34.78 -7.66
C PHE A 9 -4.57 33.79 -7.32
N ILE A 10 -3.38 34.26 -6.95
CA ILE A 10 -2.26 33.41 -6.52
C ILE A 10 -2.63 32.65 -5.23
N LEU A 11 -3.27 33.31 -4.26
CA LEU A 11 -3.70 32.68 -3.02
C LEU A 11 -4.75 31.57 -3.27
N VAL A 12 -5.70 31.82 -4.17
CA VAL A 12 -6.72 30.84 -4.59
C VAL A 12 -6.07 29.66 -5.31
N LEU A 13 -5.13 29.91 -6.23
CA LEU A 13 -4.40 28.85 -6.94
C LEU A 13 -3.54 27.98 -6.00
N LEU A 14 -2.95 28.58 -4.97
CA LEU A 14 -2.21 27.84 -3.93
C LEU A 14 -3.16 27.01 -3.04
N TYR A 15 -4.38 27.49 -2.79
CA TYR A 15 -5.39 26.78 -2.00
C TYR A 15 -5.93 25.53 -2.71
N ILE A 16 -6.04 25.55 -4.05
CA ILE A 16 -6.59 24.43 -4.85
C ILE A 16 -5.60 23.25 -4.91
N ASN A 17 -4.29 23.50 -4.81
CA ASN A 17 -3.24 22.47 -4.88
C ASN A 17 -2.97 21.75 -3.55
N ALA A 18 -3.68 22.10 -2.48
CA ALA A 18 -3.58 21.40 -1.20
C ALA A 18 -4.41 20.11 -1.19
N SER A 19 -4.35 19.29 -2.25
CA SER A 19 -4.82 17.91 -2.17
C SER A 19 -3.87 17.18 -1.23
N THR A 20 -4.30 16.97 0.01
CA THR A 20 -3.57 16.23 1.05
C THR A 20 -3.60 14.72 0.84
N GLN A 21 -4.15 14.25 -0.28
CA GLN A 21 -4.35 12.83 -0.57
C GLN A 21 -3.51 12.39 -1.77
N TRP A 22 -2.86 11.24 -1.62
CA TRP A 22 -2.15 10.55 -2.69
C TRP A 22 -3.11 10.08 -3.78
N PRO A 23 -2.64 9.98 -5.04
CA PRO A 23 -3.43 9.45 -6.12
C PRO A 23 -3.81 7.99 -5.88
N THR A 24 -4.89 7.56 -6.52
CA THR A 24 -5.23 6.14 -6.61
C THR A 24 -4.58 5.55 -7.85
N HIS A 25 -3.80 4.49 -7.68
CA HIS A 25 -3.09 3.80 -8.73
C HIS A 25 -3.86 2.56 -9.18
N THR A 26 -3.80 2.26 -10.47
CA THR A 26 -4.32 1.01 -11.02
C THR A 26 -3.22 -0.04 -11.01
N VAL A 27 -3.47 -1.17 -10.35
CA VAL A 27 -2.58 -2.35 -10.37
C VAL A 27 -3.08 -3.34 -11.42
N CYS A 28 -4.38 -3.62 -11.39
CA CYS A 28 -5.07 -4.54 -12.29
C CYS A 28 -6.35 -3.90 -12.81
N LYS A 29 -6.63 -4.12 -14.09
CA LYS A 29 -7.91 -3.77 -14.71
C LYS A 29 -8.19 -4.73 -15.85
N GLU A 30 -8.70 -5.90 -15.49
CA GLU A 30 -9.13 -6.97 -16.38
C GLU A 30 -10.64 -7.20 -16.22
N ASP A 31 -11.27 -7.93 -17.15
CA ASP A 31 -12.73 -8.06 -17.23
C ASP A 31 -13.39 -8.50 -15.91
N ASN A 32 -12.75 -9.42 -15.18
CA ASN A 32 -13.26 -10.00 -13.94
C ASN A 32 -12.38 -9.69 -12.72
N LEU A 33 -11.39 -8.80 -12.86
CA LEU A 33 -10.47 -8.47 -11.77
C LEU A 33 -9.99 -7.02 -11.89
N GLU A 34 -10.38 -6.19 -10.92
CA GLU A 34 -9.86 -4.83 -10.77
C GLU A 34 -9.19 -4.66 -9.41
N ILE A 35 -7.99 -4.09 -9.41
CA ILE A 35 -7.24 -3.78 -8.19
C ILE A 35 -6.66 -2.39 -8.29
N TYR A 36 -6.96 -1.59 -7.29
CA TYR A 36 -6.44 -0.25 -7.13
C TYR A 36 -5.79 -0.13 -5.75
N TYR A 37 -4.79 0.74 -5.60
CA TYR A 37 -4.29 1.11 -4.28
C TYR A 37 -4.14 2.62 -4.15
N LYS A 38 -4.25 3.10 -2.91
CA LYS A 38 -3.90 4.46 -2.52
C LYS A 38 -3.04 4.41 -1.27
N SER A 39 -1.93 5.14 -1.26
CA SER A 39 -1.14 5.29 -0.05
C SER A 39 -1.96 5.99 1.04
N CYS A 40 -1.98 5.40 2.23
CA CYS A 40 -2.54 6.01 3.44
C CYS A 40 -1.46 6.56 4.38
N ASP A 41 -0.20 6.55 3.96
CA ASP A 41 0.89 7.24 4.66
C ASP A 41 0.85 8.73 4.30
N PRO A 42 0.64 9.65 5.26
CA PRO A 42 0.60 11.08 4.96
C PRO A 42 1.92 11.64 4.44
N GLN A 43 3.05 10.94 4.60
CA GLN A 43 4.37 11.45 4.22
C GLN A 43 4.73 11.18 2.76
N GLN A 44 4.31 10.04 2.20
CA GLN A 44 4.74 9.64 0.87
C GLN A 44 3.82 8.62 0.20
N ASP A 45 3.89 8.61 -1.12
CA ASP A 45 3.40 7.54 -1.95
C ASP A 45 4.50 6.49 -2.20
N PHE A 46 4.14 5.37 -2.81
CA PHE A 46 5.09 4.33 -3.21
C PHE A 46 4.66 3.71 -4.54
N ALA A 47 5.58 3.01 -5.20
CA ALA A 47 5.28 2.28 -6.42
C ALA A 47 5.00 0.82 -6.11
N LEU A 48 3.96 0.25 -6.72
CA LEU A 48 3.60 -1.15 -6.62
C LEU A 48 2.98 -1.63 -7.94
N SER A 49 3.40 -2.80 -8.40
CA SER A 49 2.79 -3.55 -9.49
C SER A 49 2.72 -5.03 -9.17
N ILE A 50 1.76 -5.72 -9.80
CA ILE A 50 1.66 -7.18 -9.82
C ILE A 50 2.07 -7.63 -11.23
N ASP A 51 2.95 -8.62 -11.32
CA ASP A 51 3.50 -9.04 -12.62
C ASP A 51 2.41 -9.66 -13.52
N HIS A 52 1.53 -10.48 -12.95
CA HIS A 52 0.38 -11.06 -13.64
C HIS A 52 -0.84 -11.09 -12.72
N CYS A 53 -1.89 -10.33 -13.06
CA CYS A 53 -3.05 -10.12 -12.18
C CYS A 53 -3.86 -11.39 -11.86
N PRO A 54 -4.12 -12.31 -12.81
CA PRO A 54 -4.80 -13.57 -12.52
C PRO A 54 -4.10 -14.46 -11.48
N ASP A 55 -2.77 -14.35 -11.33
CA ASP A 55 -2.01 -15.14 -10.36
C ASP A 55 -2.44 -14.88 -8.91
N ILE A 56 -3.18 -13.79 -8.66
CA ILE A 56 -3.77 -13.53 -7.35
C ILE A 56 -4.60 -14.72 -6.89
N ALA A 57 -5.40 -15.35 -7.76
CA ALA A 57 -6.20 -16.53 -7.43
C ALA A 57 -5.38 -17.72 -6.89
N THR A 58 -4.07 -17.77 -7.18
CA THR A 58 -3.16 -18.81 -6.69
C THR A 58 -2.66 -18.57 -5.25
N HIS A 59 -3.02 -17.44 -4.64
CA HIS A 59 -2.55 -16.96 -3.33
C HIS A 59 -1.07 -16.57 -3.27
N THR A 60 -0.24 -16.98 -4.24
CA THR A 60 1.17 -16.59 -4.33
C THR A 60 1.45 -15.97 -5.69
N PHE A 61 1.75 -14.68 -5.71
CA PHE A 61 1.97 -13.92 -6.94
C PHE A 61 3.20 -13.02 -6.81
N ASN A 62 3.83 -12.71 -7.94
CA ASN A 62 5.00 -11.83 -7.95
C ASN A 62 4.58 -10.36 -7.99
N ILE A 63 5.27 -9.55 -7.21
CA ILE A 63 5.10 -8.10 -7.18
C ILE A 63 6.43 -7.40 -7.42
N ARG A 64 6.33 -6.13 -7.83
CA ARG A 64 7.43 -5.16 -7.78
C ARG A 64 6.98 -4.00 -6.91
N ALA A 65 7.73 -3.68 -5.88
CA ALA A 65 7.44 -2.58 -4.97
C ALA A 65 8.67 -1.70 -4.78
N ALA A 66 8.48 -0.38 -4.74
CA ALA A 66 9.56 0.57 -4.51
C ALA A 66 9.10 1.75 -3.65
N THR A 67 9.92 2.12 -2.66
CA THR A 67 9.68 3.29 -1.81
C THR A 67 10.99 3.83 -1.23
N VAL A 68 10.96 5.05 -0.69
CA VAL A 68 12.05 5.60 0.13
C VAL A 68 11.70 5.34 1.60
N LEU A 69 12.63 4.85 2.39
CA LEU A 69 12.35 4.55 3.80
C LEU A 69 12.33 5.82 4.64
N GLY A 70 11.14 6.23 5.11
CA GLY A 70 11.01 7.31 6.09
C GLY A 70 11.58 6.96 7.48
N HIS A 71 11.69 5.66 7.77
CA HIS A 71 12.15 5.09 9.04
C HIS A 71 13.01 3.85 8.81
N SER A 72 13.93 3.57 9.74
CA SER A 72 14.73 2.33 9.71
C SER A 72 13.84 1.11 10.00
N ILE A 73 14.18 -0.03 9.39
CA ILE A 73 13.43 -1.30 9.45
C ILE A 73 14.28 -2.43 10.03
N GLU A 74 14.82 -2.22 11.23
CA GLU A 74 15.49 -3.29 11.97
C GLU A 74 14.49 -4.40 12.32
N GLU A 75 13.30 -4.00 12.75
CA GLU A 75 12.10 -4.84 12.77
C GLU A 75 11.07 -4.30 11.79
N LEU A 76 10.23 -5.20 11.27
CA LEU A 76 9.18 -4.87 10.32
C LEU A 76 8.02 -5.83 10.50
N HIS A 77 6.84 -5.28 10.79
CA HIS A 77 5.60 -6.03 10.99
C HIS A 77 4.57 -5.56 9.99
N ILE A 78 3.87 -6.51 9.38
CA ILE A 78 2.72 -6.26 8.52
C ILE A 78 1.43 -6.54 9.27
N LYS A 79 0.46 -5.64 9.11
CA LYS A 79 -0.93 -5.85 9.48
C LYS A 79 -1.80 -5.69 8.23
N LEU A 80 -2.65 -6.67 7.96
CA LEU A 80 -3.63 -6.66 6.89
C LEU A 80 -5.02 -6.73 7.51
N ASP A 81 -5.87 -5.75 7.20
CA ASP A 81 -7.28 -5.73 7.59
C ASP A 81 -8.14 -5.86 6.32
N MET A 82 -8.95 -6.92 6.24
CA MET A 82 -9.96 -7.09 5.18
C MET A 82 -11.26 -6.42 5.62
N ILE A 83 -11.76 -5.52 4.79
CA ILE A 83 -12.90 -4.67 5.08
C ILE A 83 -13.96 -4.93 4.01
N VAL A 84 -15.14 -5.37 4.46
CA VAL A 84 -16.31 -5.61 3.61
C VAL A 84 -17.45 -4.76 4.15
N ASN A 85 -18.10 -3.97 3.31
CA ASN A 85 -19.17 -3.05 3.72
C ASN A 85 -18.79 -2.14 4.91
N GLY A 86 -17.54 -1.66 4.92
CA GLY A 86 -17.00 -0.79 5.96
C GLY A 86 -16.69 -1.45 7.30
N LYS A 87 -16.82 -2.78 7.42
CA LYS A 87 -16.49 -3.55 8.63
C LYS A 87 -15.28 -4.42 8.38
N THR A 88 -14.31 -4.39 9.31
CA THR A 88 -13.20 -5.35 9.30
C THR A 88 -13.74 -6.74 9.61
N VAL A 89 -13.59 -7.67 8.67
CA VAL A 89 -14.06 -9.06 8.79
C VAL A 89 -12.93 -10.04 9.07
N LEU A 90 -11.69 -9.69 8.71
CA LEU A 90 -10.50 -10.49 8.95
C LEU A 90 -9.30 -9.57 9.21
N THR A 91 -8.47 -9.94 10.18
CA THR A 91 -7.19 -9.29 10.46
C THR A 91 -6.09 -10.34 10.45
N TYR A 92 -5.01 -10.06 9.72
CA TYR A 92 -3.80 -10.86 9.67
C TYR A 92 -2.61 -10.01 10.10
N THR A 93 -1.70 -10.58 10.88
CA THR A 93 -0.48 -9.92 11.33
C THR A 93 0.70 -10.84 11.24
N GLU A 94 1.84 -10.33 10.77
CA GLU A 94 3.06 -11.12 10.61
C GLU A 94 4.31 -10.26 10.83
N THR A 95 5.37 -10.88 11.36
CA THR A 95 6.69 -10.26 11.45
C THR A 95 7.53 -10.66 10.25
N LEU A 96 7.95 -9.66 9.47
CA LEU A 96 8.78 -9.80 8.27
C LEU A 96 10.27 -9.69 8.61
N CYS A 97 10.62 -8.79 9.53
CA CYS A 97 11.97 -8.61 10.05
C CYS A 97 11.94 -8.60 11.58
N GLY A 98 12.82 -9.36 12.21
CA GLY A 98 12.98 -9.40 13.66
C GLY A 98 14.28 -10.10 14.09
N PRO A 99 14.61 -10.07 15.39
CA PRO A 99 15.84 -10.68 15.90
C PRO A 99 15.89 -12.18 15.60
N GLY A 100 16.89 -12.61 14.81
CA GLY A 100 17.06 -14.02 14.40
C GLY A 100 16.03 -14.52 13.37
N HIS A 101 15.17 -13.65 12.84
CA HIS A 101 14.13 -13.99 11.88
C HIS A 101 13.97 -12.89 10.83
N SER A 102 14.64 -13.05 9.69
CA SER A 102 14.54 -12.16 8.53
C SER A 102 13.96 -12.92 7.35
N LYS A 103 12.67 -12.70 7.05
CA LYS A 103 12.03 -13.28 5.84
C LYS A 103 12.47 -12.58 4.56
N LEU A 104 12.97 -11.35 4.68
CA LEU A 104 13.25 -10.48 3.55
C LEU A 104 14.71 -10.04 3.59
N ILE A 105 15.37 -10.05 2.42
CA ILE A 105 16.79 -9.69 2.29
C ILE A 105 17.07 -8.21 2.66
N PHE A 106 16.04 -7.36 2.64
CA PHE A 106 16.16 -5.93 2.92
C PHE A 106 15.97 -5.56 4.39
N CYS A 107 15.79 -6.53 5.30
CA CYS A 107 15.73 -6.27 6.73
C CYS A 107 17.02 -5.56 7.22
N GLY A 108 16.87 -4.58 8.11
CA GLY A 108 18.00 -3.79 8.63
C GLY A 108 18.36 -2.53 7.82
N LYS A 109 17.69 -2.29 6.68
CA LYS A 109 17.82 -1.01 5.96
C LYS A 109 17.48 0.18 6.85
N LYS A 110 18.17 1.29 6.60
CA LYS A 110 18.13 2.53 7.38
C LYS A 110 17.23 3.56 6.71
N LYS A 111 16.78 4.52 7.52
CA LYS A 111 16.07 5.72 7.05
C LYS A 111 16.84 6.41 5.91
N GLY A 112 16.09 6.81 4.88
CA GLY A 112 16.58 7.48 3.68
C GLY A 112 17.02 6.54 2.56
N GLU A 113 17.18 5.24 2.82
CA GLU A 113 17.50 4.28 1.77
C GLU A 113 16.30 4.03 0.85
N HIS A 114 16.59 3.78 -0.43
CA HIS A 114 15.60 3.23 -1.35
C HIS A 114 15.42 1.74 -1.08
N LEU A 115 14.16 1.32 -0.96
CA LEU A 115 13.73 -0.05 -0.92
C LEU A 115 13.17 -0.41 -2.29
N TYR A 116 13.69 -1.48 -2.87
CA TYR A 116 13.14 -2.14 -4.06
C TYR A 116 12.95 -3.62 -3.74
N TYR A 117 11.77 -4.14 -4.00
CA TYR A 117 11.45 -5.54 -3.84
C TYR A 117 10.84 -6.06 -5.14
N GLU A 118 11.36 -7.19 -5.62
CA GLU A 118 10.82 -7.94 -6.74
C GLU A 118 10.82 -9.42 -6.34
N GLY A 119 9.64 -10.02 -6.26
CA GLY A 119 9.51 -11.39 -5.81
C GLY A 119 8.10 -11.80 -5.37
N PRO A 120 7.96 -13.05 -4.92
CA PRO A 120 6.66 -13.64 -4.58
C PRO A 120 6.15 -13.16 -3.22
N VAL A 121 4.87 -12.83 -3.17
CA VAL A 121 4.13 -12.64 -1.92
C VAL A 121 3.05 -13.70 -1.80
N THR A 122 2.92 -14.29 -0.62
CA THR A 122 1.86 -15.26 -0.31
C THR A 122 0.84 -14.61 0.63
N LEU A 123 -0.42 -14.59 0.23
CA LEU A 123 -1.50 -14.14 1.09
C LEU A 123 -1.78 -15.21 2.16
N GLY A 124 -1.75 -14.84 3.44
CA GLY A 124 -2.05 -15.72 4.57
C GLY A 124 -3.54 -16.09 4.72
N ILE A 125 -4.33 -16.02 3.65
CA ILE A 125 -5.76 -16.33 3.63
C ILE A 125 -5.99 -17.63 2.87
N LYS A 126 -6.94 -18.44 3.33
CA LYS A 126 -7.22 -19.76 2.76
C LYS A 126 -7.91 -19.67 1.39
N GLU A 127 -8.79 -18.68 1.23
CA GLU A 127 -9.55 -18.41 0.01
C GLU A 127 -9.61 -16.88 -0.18
N ILE A 128 -9.38 -16.41 -1.40
CA ILE A 128 -9.45 -14.98 -1.76
C ILE A 128 -10.90 -14.65 -2.09
N PRO A 129 -11.62 -13.86 -1.28
CA PRO A 129 -13.05 -13.68 -1.46
C PRO A 129 -13.40 -13.15 -2.86
N GLN A 130 -14.53 -13.60 -3.38
CA GLN A 130 -15.18 -12.97 -4.52
C GLN A 130 -15.98 -11.74 -4.08
N GLY A 131 -16.21 -10.81 -5.00
CA GLY A 131 -16.94 -9.56 -4.80
C GLY A 131 -16.03 -8.35 -4.53
N ASP A 132 -16.65 -7.34 -3.93
CA ASP A 132 -16.03 -6.05 -3.68
C ASP A 132 -15.57 -5.94 -2.22
N TYR A 133 -14.29 -5.66 -2.02
CA TYR A 133 -13.71 -5.51 -0.69
C TYR A 133 -12.50 -4.58 -0.70
N THR A 134 -12.11 -4.16 0.50
CA THR A 134 -10.89 -3.38 0.73
C THR A 134 -9.90 -4.18 1.56
N ILE A 135 -8.62 -4.14 1.20
CA ILE A 135 -7.53 -4.61 2.06
C ILE A 135 -6.75 -3.38 2.52
N SER A 136 -6.70 -3.12 3.83
CA SER A 136 -5.82 -2.11 4.41
C SER A 136 -4.54 -2.79 4.88
N ALA A 137 -3.42 -2.44 4.27
CA ALA A 137 -2.09 -2.97 4.59
C ALA A 137 -1.25 -1.91 5.28
N LYS A 138 -0.69 -2.24 6.45
CA LYS A 138 0.17 -1.36 7.23
C LYS A 138 1.46 -2.06 7.59
N LEU A 139 2.57 -1.43 7.23
CA LEU A 139 3.91 -1.82 7.65
C LEU A 139 4.35 -0.90 8.79
N THR A 140 4.81 -1.50 9.89
CA THR A 140 5.32 -0.77 11.06
C THR A 140 6.66 -1.35 11.50
N ASN A 141 7.53 -0.50 12.05
CA ASN A 141 8.83 -0.93 12.56
C ASN A 141 8.81 -1.18 14.09
N GLN A 142 9.99 -1.35 14.70
CA GLN A 142 10.16 -1.55 16.15
C GLN A 142 9.55 -0.45 17.04
N ASP A 143 9.42 0.77 16.52
CA ASP A 143 8.85 1.92 17.25
C ASP A 143 7.33 2.06 16.99
N HIS A 144 6.72 1.08 16.31
CA HIS A 144 5.33 1.08 15.86
C HIS A 144 4.95 2.25 14.94
N VAL A 145 5.95 2.92 14.35
CA VAL A 145 5.70 3.97 13.35
C VAL A 145 5.43 3.37 11.98
N ILE A 146 4.57 4.03 11.20
CA ILE A 146 4.22 3.59 9.85
C ILE A 146 5.44 3.76 8.93
N VAL A 147 5.84 2.65 8.30
CA VAL A 147 6.88 2.61 7.27
C VAL A 147 6.26 2.72 5.87
N ALA A 148 5.10 2.10 5.68
CA ALA A 148 4.26 2.23 4.49
C ALA A 148 2.81 1.84 4.85
N CYS A 149 1.84 2.42 4.15
CA CYS A 149 0.42 2.18 4.36
C CYS A 149 -0.30 2.22 3.02
N ALA A 150 -1.16 1.24 2.76
CA ALA A 150 -1.91 1.15 1.51
C ALA A 150 -3.34 0.65 1.75
N ASP A 151 -4.32 1.35 1.17
CA ASP A 151 -5.67 0.84 1.06
C ASP A 151 -5.89 0.32 -0.37
N PHE A 152 -6.08 -0.98 -0.50
CA PHE A 152 -6.37 -1.66 -1.76
C PHE A 152 -7.87 -1.79 -1.94
N THR A 153 -8.39 -1.34 -3.08
CA THR A 153 -9.76 -1.64 -3.50
C THR A 153 -9.71 -2.79 -4.49
N VAL A 154 -10.41 -3.88 -4.18
CA VAL A 154 -10.43 -5.10 -4.99
C VAL A 154 -11.85 -5.39 -5.43
N LYS A 155 -12.01 -5.67 -6.72
CA LYS A 155 -13.22 -6.25 -7.31
C LYS A 155 -12.82 -7.57 -7.95
N ASN A 156 -13.18 -8.68 -7.33
CA ASN A 156 -12.80 -10.02 -7.76
C ASN A 156 -14.02 -10.82 -8.18
N TYR A 157 -14.18 -11.04 -9.48
CA TYR A 157 -15.26 -11.83 -10.08
C TYR A 157 -14.72 -13.04 -10.86
N LEU A 158 -13.48 -13.46 -10.57
CA LEU A 158 -12.89 -14.66 -11.14
C LEU A 158 -13.68 -15.89 -10.68
N ASP A 159 -13.93 -16.82 -11.61
CA ASP A 159 -14.52 -18.12 -11.34
C ASP A 159 -13.37 -19.12 -11.10
N TYR A 160 -13.27 -19.67 -9.89
CA TYR A 160 -12.20 -20.58 -9.48
C TYR A 160 -12.73 -21.70 -8.56
#